data_AF-A0AAD1Z798-F1
#
_entry.id   AF-A0AAD1Z798-F1
#
_cell.length_a   1.000
_cell.length_b   1.000
_cell.length_c   1.000
_cell.angle_alpha   90.00
_cell.angle_beta   90.00
_cell.angle_gamma   90.00
#
_symmetry.space_group_name_H-M   'P 1'
#
loop_
_entity.id
_entity.type
_entity.pdbx_description
1 polymer ?
#
loop_
_entity_poly.entity_id
_entity_poly.type
_entity_poly.pdbx_seq_one_letter_code
_entity_poly.pdbx_strand_id
1 'polypeptide(L)'
;MCRTGGVTTRSSEPSKKKMFLESLNLEDEDMRNTSSDTGKNDFSKVHYHPQSLYELSGLWMESMDIEDFNNYGVGRDAFSGGLRGDEISERLRFFIEECDRVQRIPFVVDDAGGFSGVVGEFLENVADEYANIPVLLYSVHSPDTSIDPKSRKRTISRNLHDAVSFSRLSAFCKLVIQVGLPSLSRSRTSLFLCIKDEMPYHTSAVYASAIHSISLPFRMEQLGPSSQSSYTCGAMAVNDLVQMLAGQAWQNMVSILDLSMPAPTFTGYPVAGATIFAGEFAAIDPRGSRRR
;
A
#
# COMPACT_ATOMS: atom_id res chain seq x y z
N MET A 1 19.23 29.44 -28.97
CA MET A 1 19.62 28.26 -29.78
C MET A 1 19.33 27.01 -28.97
N CYS A 2 18.14 26.42 -29.14
CA CYS A 2 17.78 25.16 -28.49
C CYS A 2 18.37 24.01 -29.30
N ARG A 3 19.19 23.15 -28.66
CA ARG A 3 19.67 21.90 -29.26
C ARG A 3 18.58 20.84 -29.08
N THR A 4 18.03 20.38 -30.19
CA THR A 4 17.18 19.18 -30.27
C THR A 4 18.07 17.95 -30.24
N GLY A 5 18.20 17.31 -29.07
CA GLY A 5 18.82 15.99 -28.93
C GLY A 5 17.79 14.91 -29.29
N GLY A 6 18.14 14.01 -30.22
CA GLY A 6 17.29 12.90 -30.61
C GLY A 6 17.13 11.88 -29.49
N VAL A 7 15.89 11.63 -29.08
CA VAL A 7 15.53 10.52 -28.18
C VAL A 7 15.73 9.22 -28.96
N THR A 8 16.68 8.39 -28.52
CA THR A 8 16.86 7.04 -29.04
C THR A 8 15.95 6.10 -28.24
N THR A 9 14.83 5.71 -28.84
CA THR A 9 14.00 4.62 -28.32
C THR A 9 14.73 3.30 -28.54
N ARG A 10 15.32 2.74 -27.48
CA ARG A 10 15.78 1.35 -27.49
C ARG A 10 14.54 0.44 -27.47
N SER A 11 14.20 -0.12 -28.62
CA SER A 11 13.31 -1.28 -28.70
C SER A 11 14.09 -2.49 -28.18
N SER A 12 13.70 -3.00 -27.02
CA SER A 12 14.07 -4.34 -26.59
C SER A 12 13.17 -5.36 -27.27
N GLU A 13 13.73 -6.52 -27.64
CA GLU A 13 12.96 -7.65 -28.16
C GLU A 13 11.94 -8.13 -27.11
N PRO A 14 10.73 -8.53 -27.51
CA PRO A 14 9.69 -8.91 -26.57
C PRO A 14 10.10 -10.19 -25.83
N SER A 15 10.50 -10.04 -24.56
CA SER A 15 10.60 -11.15 -23.62
C SER A 15 9.28 -11.91 -23.61
N LYS A 16 9.35 -13.25 -23.62
CA LYS A 16 8.19 -14.15 -23.50
C LYS A 16 7.22 -13.59 -22.46
N LYS A 17 5.98 -13.35 -22.87
CA LYS A 17 4.92 -12.85 -21.98
C LYS A 17 4.79 -13.83 -20.81
N LYS A 18 4.82 -13.30 -19.58
CA LYS A 18 4.58 -14.10 -18.37
C LYS A 18 3.14 -14.63 -18.44
N MET A 19 2.91 -15.90 -18.11
CA MET A 19 1.58 -16.53 -18.19
C MET A 19 0.50 -15.71 -17.47
N PHE A 20 0.83 -15.07 -16.34
CA PHE A 20 -0.07 -14.18 -15.63
C PHE A 20 -0.58 -12.99 -16.48
N LEU A 21 0.30 -12.34 -17.25
CA LEU A 21 -0.10 -11.27 -18.16
C LEU A 21 -0.95 -11.80 -19.32
N GLU A 22 -0.72 -13.04 -19.73
CA GLU A 22 -1.52 -13.69 -20.76
C GLU A 22 -2.93 -14.01 -20.22
N SER A 23 -3.05 -14.49 -18.97
CA SER A 23 -4.33 -14.68 -18.29
C SER A 23 -5.14 -13.40 -18.15
N LEU A 24 -4.51 -12.28 -17.75
CA LEU A 24 -5.19 -10.98 -17.67
C LEU A 24 -5.71 -10.51 -19.04
N ASN A 25 -4.92 -10.69 -20.10
CA ASN A 25 -5.33 -10.32 -21.46
C ASN A 25 -6.43 -11.24 -22.03
N LEU A 26 -6.44 -12.52 -21.64
CA LEU A 26 -7.47 -13.48 -22.05
C LEU A 26 -8.82 -13.17 -21.37
N GLU A 27 -8.80 -12.78 -20.09
CA GLU A 27 -9.99 -12.32 -19.38
C GLU A 27 -10.62 -11.06 -20.01
N ASP A 28 -9.79 -10.16 -20.55
CA ASP A 28 -10.22 -8.96 -21.29
C ASP A 28 -10.93 -9.28 -22.62
N GLU A 29 -10.47 -10.29 -23.35
CA GLU A 29 -11.07 -10.71 -24.63
C GLU A 29 -12.41 -11.46 -24.43
N ASP A 30 -12.53 -12.27 -23.37
CA ASP A 30 -13.77 -12.96 -23.03
C ASP A 30 -14.89 -11.99 -22.59
N MET A 31 -14.53 -10.91 -21.87
CA MET A 31 -15.48 -9.88 -21.42
C MET A 31 -16.09 -9.03 -22.53
N ARG A 32 -15.41 -8.88 -23.68
CA ARG A 32 -16.00 -8.18 -24.84
C ARG A 32 -17.12 -8.95 -25.51
N ASN A 33 -17.21 -10.26 -25.27
CA ASN A 33 -18.14 -11.16 -25.96
C ASN A 33 -19.41 -11.49 -25.16
N THR A 34 -19.51 -11.09 -23.88
CA THR A 34 -20.68 -11.38 -23.03
C THR A 34 -21.40 -10.11 -22.57
N SER A 35 -22.53 -9.79 -23.20
CA SER A 35 -23.43 -8.68 -22.86
C SER A 35 -24.34 -8.96 -21.64
N SER A 36 -23.77 -9.38 -20.52
CA SER A 36 -24.52 -9.58 -19.26
C SER A 36 -23.86 -8.83 -18.11
N ASP A 37 -24.70 -8.09 -17.38
CA ASP A 37 -24.44 -7.09 -16.34
C ASP A 37 -23.75 -7.62 -15.04
N THR A 38 -22.66 -8.37 -15.20
CA THR A 38 -21.73 -8.78 -14.15
C THR A 38 -20.31 -8.40 -14.55
N GLY A 39 -20.13 -7.14 -14.95
CA GLY A 39 -18.81 -6.59 -15.24
C GLY A 39 -17.95 -6.63 -13.98
N LYS A 40 -17.15 -7.68 -13.82
CA LYS A 40 -15.97 -7.64 -12.95
C LYS A 40 -15.11 -6.50 -13.50
N ASN A 41 -15.24 -5.34 -12.89
CA ASN A 41 -14.45 -4.17 -13.26
C ASN A 41 -12.98 -4.51 -12.97
N ASP A 42 -12.23 -4.78 -14.02
CA ASP A 42 -10.78 -4.72 -13.94
C ASP A 42 -10.39 -3.25 -13.72
N PHE A 43 -9.92 -2.95 -12.50
CA PHE A 43 -9.41 -1.64 -12.16
C PHE A 43 -8.02 -1.40 -12.78
N SER A 44 -7.35 -2.44 -13.27
CA SER A 44 -5.97 -2.38 -13.73
C SER A 44 -5.83 -2.50 -15.24
N LYS A 45 -6.29 -1.47 -15.95
CA LYS A 45 -6.12 -1.35 -17.42
C LYS A 45 -4.74 -0.82 -17.83
N VAL A 46 -3.80 -0.75 -16.89
CA VAL A 46 -2.50 -0.11 -17.10
C VAL A 46 -1.48 -1.15 -17.51
N HIS A 47 -0.73 -0.87 -18.58
CA HIS A 47 0.35 -1.72 -19.03
C HIS A 47 1.54 -1.59 -18.06
N TYR A 48 1.82 -2.64 -17.30
CA TYR A 48 2.97 -2.69 -16.41
C TYR A 48 4.26 -2.95 -17.17
N HIS A 49 5.36 -2.36 -16.70
CA HIS A 49 6.68 -2.74 -17.20
C HIS A 49 6.98 -4.20 -16.82
N PRO A 50 7.62 -5.01 -17.68
CA PRO A 50 7.89 -6.42 -17.37
C PRO A 50 8.72 -6.65 -16.09
N GLN A 51 9.56 -5.68 -15.72
CA GLN A 51 10.34 -5.68 -14.48
C GLN A 51 9.53 -5.27 -13.24
N SER A 52 8.36 -4.64 -13.39
CA SER A 52 7.47 -4.33 -12.26
C SER A 52 6.79 -5.57 -11.68
N LEU A 53 6.69 -6.65 -12.47
CA LEU A 53 6.03 -7.89 -12.06
C LEU A 53 7.06 -8.91 -11.61
N TYR A 54 6.91 -9.42 -10.39
CA TYR A 54 7.69 -10.53 -9.89
C TYR A 54 6.77 -11.62 -9.36
N GLU A 55 6.98 -12.84 -9.82
CA GLU A 55 6.17 -14.00 -9.42
C GLU A 55 6.99 -14.86 -8.45
N LEU A 56 6.46 -15.08 -7.26
CA LEU A 56 7.03 -16.01 -6.28
C LEU A 56 6.69 -17.44 -6.71
N SER A 57 7.50 -17.99 -7.62
CA SER A 57 7.35 -19.35 -8.15
C SER A 57 7.66 -20.43 -7.11
N GLY A 58 7.08 -21.62 -7.23
CA GLY A 58 7.41 -22.78 -6.40
C GLY A 58 6.78 -22.85 -5.00
N LEU A 59 6.01 -21.83 -4.59
CA LEU A 59 5.20 -21.89 -3.36
C LEU A 59 3.87 -22.63 -3.54
N TRP A 60 3.41 -22.74 -4.78
CA TRP A 60 2.09 -23.23 -5.15
C TRP A 60 2.08 -24.69 -5.64
N MET A 61 3.15 -25.46 -5.41
CA MET A 61 3.22 -26.84 -5.90
C MET A 61 2.62 -27.86 -4.92
N GLU A 62 1.54 -28.48 -5.38
CA GLU A 62 0.94 -29.79 -5.05
C GLU A 62 0.57 -30.15 -3.59
N SER A 63 0.94 -29.37 -2.57
CA SER A 63 0.56 -29.69 -1.18
C SER A 63 0.38 -28.51 -0.22
N MET A 64 0.36 -27.28 -0.73
CA MET A 64 0.21 -26.08 0.09
C MET A 64 -1.05 -25.34 -0.35
N ASP A 65 -2.10 -25.43 0.47
CA ASP A 65 -3.33 -24.68 0.22
C ASP A 65 -3.04 -23.18 0.41
N ILE A 66 -3.83 -22.29 -0.20
CA ILE A 66 -3.76 -20.84 0.05
C ILE A 66 -3.87 -20.54 1.56
N GLU A 67 -4.53 -21.43 2.32
CA GLU A 67 -4.63 -21.38 3.77
C GLU A 67 -3.31 -21.60 4.53
N ASP A 68 -2.30 -22.20 3.90
CA ASP A 68 -1.01 -22.49 4.52
C ASP A 68 -0.04 -21.31 4.46
N PHE A 69 -0.24 -20.35 3.54
CA PHE A 69 0.55 -19.12 3.43
C PHE A 69 0.00 -18.00 4.34
N ASN A 70 -0.36 -18.34 5.58
CA ASN A 70 -1.01 -17.42 6.54
C ASN A 70 -0.13 -17.10 7.77
N ASN A 71 1.18 -17.34 7.68
CA ASN A 71 2.10 -17.11 8.79
C ASN A 71 3.34 -16.36 8.31
N TYR A 72 3.75 -15.35 9.07
CA TYR A 72 4.97 -14.57 8.86
C TYR A 72 6.20 -15.46 8.60
N GLY A 73 6.42 -16.49 9.43
CA GLY A 73 7.59 -17.36 9.32
C GLY A 73 7.66 -18.11 7.98
N VAL A 74 6.52 -18.59 7.50
CA VAL A 74 6.42 -19.32 6.21
C VAL A 74 6.79 -18.39 5.06
N GLY A 75 6.28 -17.17 5.06
CA GLY A 75 6.60 -16.18 4.03
C GLY A 75 8.05 -15.70 4.07
N ARG A 76 8.61 -15.56 5.28
CA ARG A 76 10.03 -15.25 5.46
C ARG A 76 10.89 -16.35 4.85
N ASP A 77 10.67 -17.60 5.25
CA ASP A 77 11.48 -18.73 4.79
C ASP A 77 11.32 -18.95 3.27
N ALA A 78 10.13 -18.67 2.72
CA ALA A 78 9.86 -18.65 1.29
C ALA A 78 10.66 -17.59 0.51
N PHE A 79 11.02 -16.47 1.15
CA PHE A 79 11.80 -15.40 0.55
C PHE A 79 13.30 -15.60 0.73
N SER A 80 13.73 -16.05 1.92
CA SER A 80 15.14 -16.30 2.25
C SER A 80 15.77 -17.45 1.45
N GLY A 81 14.96 -18.26 0.76
CA GLY A 81 15.44 -19.31 -0.15
C GLY A 81 15.84 -18.79 -1.54
N GLY A 82 17.11 -18.99 -1.91
CA GLY A 82 17.62 -18.75 -3.28
C GLY A 82 18.03 -17.30 -3.56
N LEU A 83 17.97 -16.88 -4.84
CA LEU A 83 18.36 -15.54 -5.30
C LEU A 83 17.19 -14.54 -5.35
N ARG A 84 16.06 -14.85 -4.68
CA ARG A 84 14.80 -14.08 -4.80
C ARG A 84 14.94 -12.65 -4.30
N GLY A 85 15.63 -12.46 -3.18
CA GLY A 85 15.91 -11.14 -2.61
C GLY A 85 16.69 -10.27 -3.59
N ASP A 86 17.82 -10.77 -4.08
CA ASP A 86 18.68 -10.08 -5.06
C ASP A 86 17.91 -9.74 -6.34
N GLU A 87 17.10 -10.68 -6.82
CA GLU A 87 16.28 -10.52 -8.01
C GLU A 87 15.22 -9.41 -7.88
N ILE A 88 14.58 -9.28 -6.73
CA ILE A 88 13.59 -8.21 -6.50
C ILE A 88 14.31 -6.88 -6.25
N SER A 89 15.41 -6.87 -5.51
CA SER A 89 16.23 -5.67 -5.30
C SER A 89 16.75 -5.10 -6.61
N GLU A 90 17.23 -5.95 -7.52
CA GLU A 90 17.68 -5.54 -8.86
C GLU A 90 16.55 -4.90 -9.70
N ARG A 91 15.32 -5.43 -9.56
CA ARG A 91 14.15 -4.84 -10.23
C ARG A 91 13.76 -3.50 -9.62
N LEU A 92 13.89 -3.32 -8.30
CA LEU A 92 13.69 -2.02 -7.66
C LEU A 92 14.76 -1.02 -8.12
N ARG A 93 16.02 -1.44 -8.13
CA ARG A 93 17.17 -0.62 -8.56
C ARG A 93 16.96 -0.04 -9.95
N PHE A 94 16.45 -0.84 -10.89
CA PHE A 94 16.09 -0.37 -12.23
C PHE A 94 15.18 0.87 -12.21
N PHE A 95 14.16 0.91 -11.35
CA PHE A 95 13.25 2.07 -11.28
C PHE A 95 13.83 3.23 -10.48
N ILE A 96 14.62 2.96 -9.45
CA ILE A 96 15.28 3.99 -8.64
C ILE A 96 16.30 4.77 -9.49
N GLU A 97 17.07 4.09 -10.33
CA GLU A 97 18.12 4.71 -11.16
C GLU A 97 17.57 5.63 -12.25
N GLU A 98 16.35 5.38 -12.73
CA GLU A 98 15.65 6.24 -13.69
C GLU A 98 15.01 7.48 -13.02
N CYS A 99 15.03 7.57 -11.69
CA CYS A 99 14.50 8.71 -10.95
C CYS A 99 15.59 9.77 -10.69
N ASP A 100 15.35 11.02 -11.08
CA ASP A 100 16.25 12.14 -10.73
C ASP A 100 16.37 12.33 -9.21
N ARG A 101 15.24 12.23 -8.50
CA ARG A 101 15.13 12.38 -7.04
C ARG A 101 14.00 11.53 -6.48
N VAL A 102 14.35 10.47 -5.77
CA VAL A 102 13.38 9.63 -5.08
C VAL A 102 12.98 10.28 -3.75
N GLN A 103 11.69 10.63 -3.61
CA GLN A 103 11.18 11.23 -2.38
C GLN A 103 10.80 10.20 -1.31
N ARG A 104 10.37 9.01 -1.74
CA ARG A 104 9.96 7.89 -0.88
C ARG A 104 9.88 6.59 -1.67
N ILE A 105 9.84 5.48 -0.95
CA ILE A 105 9.48 4.17 -1.50
C ILE A 105 8.15 3.73 -0.86
N PRO A 106 7.03 3.74 -1.59
CA PRO A 106 5.75 3.28 -1.07
C PRO A 106 5.62 1.76 -1.18
N PHE A 107 5.21 1.12 -0.08
CA PHE A 107 4.86 -0.30 -0.02
C PHE A 107 3.36 -0.42 0.26
N VAL A 108 2.64 -1.19 -0.55
CA VAL A 108 1.23 -1.53 -0.29
C VAL A 108 1.17 -3.04 -0.09
N VAL A 109 0.78 -3.47 1.11
CA VAL A 109 1.03 -4.84 1.57
C VAL A 109 -0.18 -5.35 2.33
N ASP A 110 -0.60 -6.58 2.03
CA ASP A 110 -1.46 -7.35 2.93
C ASP A 110 -0.59 -8.02 4.00
N ASP A 111 -0.61 -7.47 5.21
CA ASP A 111 0.17 -7.97 6.33
C ASP A 111 -0.54 -9.05 7.16
N ALA A 112 -1.76 -9.46 6.76
CA ALA A 112 -2.57 -10.45 7.47
C ALA A 112 -2.16 -11.92 7.20
N GLY A 113 -1.26 -12.17 6.24
CA GLY A 113 -0.79 -13.50 5.84
C GLY A 113 0.72 -13.56 5.63
N GLY A 114 1.21 -14.60 4.96
CA GLY A 114 2.65 -14.85 4.76
C GLY A 114 3.38 -13.75 3.97
N PHE A 115 2.67 -12.93 3.19
CA PHE A 115 3.28 -11.80 2.49
C PHE A 115 3.93 -10.79 3.46
N SER A 116 3.49 -10.72 4.72
CA SER A 116 4.17 -9.91 5.73
C SER A 116 5.61 -10.36 5.98
N GLY A 117 5.88 -11.67 5.90
CA GLY A 117 7.23 -12.24 6.02
C GLY A 117 8.10 -11.91 4.82
N VAL A 118 7.56 -12.09 3.62
CA VAL A 118 8.23 -11.74 2.35
C VAL A 118 8.64 -10.27 2.32
N VAL A 119 7.70 -9.39 2.64
CA VAL A 119 7.93 -7.95 2.66
C VAL A 119 8.91 -7.58 3.79
N GLY A 120 8.83 -8.25 4.94
CA GLY A 120 9.76 -8.02 6.04
C GLY A 120 11.22 -8.17 5.63
N GLU A 121 11.55 -9.27 4.95
CA GLU A 121 12.90 -9.51 4.44
C GLU A 121 13.27 -8.53 3.31
N PHE A 122 12.34 -8.24 2.41
CA PHE A 122 12.61 -7.29 1.33
C PHE A 122 12.83 -5.86 1.87
N LEU A 123 12.11 -5.44 2.90
CA LEU A 123 12.28 -4.15 3.55
C LEU A 123 13.65 -4.02 4.24
N GLU A 124 14.19 -5.11 4.78
CA GLU A 124 15.55 -5.13 5.33
C GLU A 124 16.57 -4.82 4.24
N ASN A 125 16.47 -5.48 3.08
CA ASN A 125 17.31 -5.19 1.92
C ASN A 125 17.17 -3.73 1.45
N VAL A 126 15.94 -3.21 1.39
CA VAL A 126 15.69 -1.81 1.01
C VAL A 126 16.27 -0.83 2.04
N ALA A 127 16.19 -1.13 3.33
CA ALA A 127 16.73 -0.28 4.38
C ALA A 127 18.27 -0.21 4.32
N ASP A 128 18.94 -1.31 3.97
CA ASP A 128 20.39 -1.37 3.82
C ASP A 128 20.87 -0.60 2.58
N GLU A 129 20.19 -0.75 1.44
CA GLU A 129 20.60 -0.12 0.17
C GLU A 129 20.14 1.35 0.06
N TYR A 130 18.95 1.68 0.59
CA TYR A 130 18.28 2.96 0.41
C TYR A 130 18.00 3.70 1.72
N ALA A 131 18.91 3.64 2.69
CA ALA A 131 18.75 4.17 4.05
C ALA A 131 18.28 5.65 4.16
N ASN A 132 18.57 6.47 3.15
CA ASN A 132 18.21 7.89 3.12
C ASN A 132 16.82 8.18 2.52
N ILE A 133 16.18 7.17 1.92
CA ILE A 133 14.87 7.32 1.28
C ILE A 133 13.80 6.82 2.25
N PRO A 134 12.83 7.67 2.66
CA PRO A 134 11.81 7.25 3.62
C PRO A 134 10.89 6.19 3.00
N VAL A 135 10.70 5.10 3.73
CA VAL A 135 9.73 4.05 3.38
C VAL A 135 8.37 4.36 3.99
N LEU A 136 7.33 4.35 3.16
CA LEU A 136 5.93 4.50 3.56
C LEU A 136 5.21 3.17 3.35
N LEU A 137 4.70 2.56 4.43
CA LEU A 137 3.98 1.30 4.38
C LEU A 137 2.48 1.54 4.50
N TYR A 138 1.72 1.12 3.50
CA TYR A 138 0.28 1.00 3.52
C TYR A 138 -0.06 -0.46 3.80
N SER A 139 -0.37 -0.77 5.06
CA SER A 139 -0.86 -2.09 5.47
C SER A 139 -2.34 -2.16 5.11
N VAL A 140 -2.72 -3.06 4.20
CA VAL A 140 -4.07 -3.18 3.66
C VAL A 140 -4.68 -4.47 4.17
N HIS A 141 -5.79 -4.37 4.88
CA HIS A 141 -6.52 -5.53 5.37
C HIS A 141 -7.85 -5.68 4.62
N SER A 142 -8.16 -6.91 4.21
CA SER A 142 -9.52 -7.23 3.80
C SER A 142 -10.47 -7.16 4.99
N PRO A 143 -11.71 -6.66 4.84
CA PRO A 143 -12.66 -6.62 5.95
C PRO A 143 -12.92 -8.04 6.47
N ASP A 144 -12.91 -8.20 7.79
CA ASP A 144 -13.14 -9.49 8.44
C ASP A 144 -14.63 -9.84 8.35
N THR A 145 -15.04 -10.48 7.25
CA THR A 145 -16.44 -10.91 7.02
C THR A 145 -16.82 -12.17 7.81
N SER A 146 -15.85 -12.93 8.34
CA SER A 146 -16.09 -14.27 8.91
C SER A 146 -15.30 -14.58 10.18
N ILE A 147 -15.30 -13.68 11.17
CA ILE A 147 -14.86 -14.08 12.52
C ILE A 147 -15.93 -15.03 13.06
N ASP A 148 -15.70 -16.34 12.99
CA ASP A 148 -16.38 -17.29 13.87
C ASP A 148 -15.81 -17.10 15.28
N PRO A 149 -16.56 -16.48 16.21
CA PRO A 149 -16.06 -16.17 17.56
C PRO A 149 -15.74 -17.42 18.38
N LYS A 150 -16.00 -18.63 17.87
CA LYS A 150 -15.87 -19.90 18.59
C LYS A 150 -14.44 -20.44 18.63
N SER A 151 -13.52 -19.93 17.82
CA SER A 151 -12.15 -20.46 17.72
C SER A 151 -11.11 -19.54 18.40
N ARG A 152 -11.07 -19.58 19.73
CA ARG A 152 -10.07 -18.83 20.55
C ARG A 152 -8.63 -19.04 20.07
N LYS A 153 -8.27 -20.25 19.59
CA LYS A 153 -6.94 -20.56 19.06
C LYS A 153 -6.62 -19.74 17.80
N ARG A 154 -7.54 -19.65 16.84
CA ARG A 154 -7.36 -18.85 15.61
C ARG A 154 -7.21 -17.35 15.94
N THR A 155 -8.02 -16.82 16.86
CA THR A 155 -7.89 -15.42 17.28
C THR A 155 -6.52 -15.13 17.90
N ILE A 156 -6.03 -16.01 18.78
CA ILE A 156 -4.70 -15.85 19.38
C ILE A 156 -3.60 -15.93 18.30
N SER A 157 -3.71 -16.87 17.37
CA SER A 157 -2.75 -17.02 16.28
C SER A 157 -2.70 -15.79 15.36
N ARG A 158 -3.86 -15.22 15.02
CA ARG A 158 -3.95 -14.01 14.18
C ARG A 158 -3.39 -12.80 14.90
N ASN A 159 -3.77 -12.56 16.15
CA ASN A 159 -3.21 -11.46 16.94
C ASN A 159 -1.69 -11.57 17.10
N LEU A 160 -1.17 -12.81 17.25
CA LEU A 160 0.28 -13.04 17.31
C LEU A 160 0.94 -12.73 15.96
N HIS A 161 0.35 -13.20 14.85
CA HIS A 161 0.80 -12.91 13.50
C HIS A 161 0.82 -11.40 13.23
N ASP A 162 -0.26 -10.69 13.55
CA ASP A 162 -0.38 -9.25 13.36
C ASP A 162 0.68 -8.50 14.19
N ALA A 163 0.89 -8.90 15.44
CA ALA A 163 1.91 -8.30 16.30
C ALA A 163 3.33 -8.53 15.77
N VAL A 164 3.65 -9.74 15.31
CA VAL A 164 4.96 -10.08 14.74
C VAL A 164 5.18 -9.34 13.42
N SER A 165 4.19 -9.38 12.52
CA SER A 165 4.21 -8.70 11.23
C SER A 165 4.41 -7.21 11.42
N PHE A 166 3.59 -6.58 12.25
CA PHE A 166 3.71 -5.15 12.57
C PHE A 166 5.07 -4.80 13.17
N SER A 167 5.54 -5.56 14.17
CA SER A 167 6.83 -5.30 14.81
C SER A 167 8.00 -5.37 13.84
N ARG A 168 7.95 -6.28 12.85
CA ARG A 168 9.01 -6.46 11.85
C ARG A 168 8.94 -5.41 10.76
N LEU A 169 7.76 -5.20 10.18
CA LEU A 169 7.55 -4.25 9.09
C LEU A 169 7.78 -2.80 9.55
N SER A 170 7.27 -2.42 10.72
CA SER A 170 7.39 -1.05 11.23
C SER A 170 8.82 -0.63 11.55
N ALA A 171 9.74 -1.57 11.81
CA ALA A 171 11.14 -1.26 12.13
C ALA A 171 11.87 -0.54 10.99
N PHE A 172 11.50 -0.84 9.75
CA PHE A 172 12.13 -0.29 8.53
C PHE A 172 11.35 0.87 7.90
N CYS A 173 10.19 1.22 8.46
CA CYS A 173 9.29 2.22 7.88
C CYS A 173 9.34 3.54 8.65
N LYS A 174 9.27 4.68 7.95
CA LYS A 174 9.12 5.99 8.61
C LYS A 174 7.67 6.33 8.93
N LEU A 175 6.75 5.79 8.15
CA LEU A 175 5.33 5.92 8.39
C LEU A 175 4.64 4.62 8.00
N VAL A 176 3.89 4.05 8.94
CA VAL A 176 2.99 2.92 8.73
C VAL A 176 1.56 3.44 8.75
N ILE A 177 0.84 3.20 7.67
CA ILE A 177 -0.53 3.64 7.44
C ILE A 177 -1.38 2.39 7.36
N GLN A 178 -2.24 2.19 8.37
CA GLN A 178 -3.22 1.11 8.34
C GLN A 178 -4.40 1.53 7.48
N VAL A 179 -4.66 0.73 6.44
CA VAL A 179 -5.71 0.92 5.43
C VAL A 179 -6.67 -0.25 5.54
N GLY A 180 -7.72 -0.07 6.33
CA GLY A 180 -8.69 -1.13 6.54
C GLY A 180 -9.58 -0.82 7.73
N LEU A 181 -10.89 -0.98 7.54
CA LEU A 181 -11.84 -1.00 8.64
C LEU A 181 -12.35 -2.44 8.77
N PRO A 182 -12.62 -2.92 10.00
CA PRO A 182 -13.17 -4.27 10.20
C PRO A 182 -14.42 -4.56 9.37
N SER A 183 -15.19 -3.52 9.02
CA SER A 183 -16.31 -3.59 8.10
C SER A 183 -16.58 -2.21 7.49
N LEU A 184 -16.45 -2.08 6.18
CA LEU A 184 -16.75 -0.83 5.47
C LEU A 184 -18.26 -0.64 5.31
N SER A 185 -19.01 -1.73 5.09
CA SER A 185 -20.47 -1.73 5.02
C SER A 185 -21.14 -1.29 6.33
N ARG A 186 -20.49 -1.47 7.48
CA ARG A 186 -20.97 -1.00 8.80
C ARG A 186 -20.37 0.34 9.25
N SER A 187 -19.51 0.94 8.43
CA SER A 187 -18.91 2.25 8.72
C SER A 187 -19.84 3.41 8.34
N ARG A 188 -19.47 4.66 8.69
CA ARG A 188 -20.20 5.86 8.25
C ARG A 188 -20.24 6.00 6.72
N THR A 189 -19.29 5.41 6.02
CA THR A 189 -19.20 5.43 4.57
C THR A 189 -20.39 4.74 3.90
N SER A 190 -21.05 3.79 4.58
CA SER A 190 -22.24 3.11 4.04
C SER A 190 -23.47 4.00 3.90
N LEU A 191 -23.46 5.19 4.53
CA LEU A 191 -24.48 6.22 4.32
C LEU A 191 -24.40 6.83 2.91
N PHE A 192 -23.23 6.77 2.28
CA PHE A 192 -22.95 7.42 1.00
C PHE A 192 -22.61 6.43 -0.12
N LEU A 193 -22.09 5.24 0.23
CA LEU A 193 -21.66 4.21 -0.71
C LEU A 193 -22.33 2.87 -0.41
N CYS A 194 -22.81 2.18 -1.47
CA CYS A 194 -23.31 0.82 -1.36
C CYS A 194 -22.13 -0.18 -1.42
N ILE A 195 -21.55 -0.49 -0.26
CA ILE A 195 -20.39 -1.36 -0.14
C ILE A 195 -20.83 -2.74 0.36
N LYS A 196 -20.43 -3.79 -0.37
CA LYS A 196 -20.51 -5.17 0.09
C LYS A 196 -19.11 -5.61 0.49
N ASP A 197 -18.90 -5.86 1.78
CA ASP A 197 -17.58 -6.25 2.30
C ASP A 197 -17.09 -7.59 1.70
N GLU A 198 -18.01 -8.46 1.28
CA GLU A 198 -17.74 -9.73 0.59
C GLU A 198 -17.17 -9.56 -0.82
N MET A 199 -17.25 -8.35 -1.40
CA MET A 199 -16.77 -8.05 -2.74
C MET A 199 -15.45 -7.27 -2.64
N PRO A 200 -14.28 -7.91 -2.86
CA PRO A 200 -12.97 -7.23 -2.73
C PRO A 200 -12.85 -6.00 -3.64
N TYR A 201 -13.55 -5.99 -4.77
CA TYR A 201 -13.57 -4.83 -5.67
C TYR A 201 -14.17 -3.57 -5.03
N HIS A 202 -15.21 -3.71 -4.20
CA HIS A 202 -15.83 -2.56 -3.54
C HIS A 202 -14.88 -1.97 -2.48
N THR A 203 -14.29 -2.85 -1.67
CA THR A 203 -13.39 -2.46 -0.57
C THR A 203 -12.09 -1.89 -1.12
N SER A 204 -11.52 -2.52 -2.15
CA SER A 204 -10.30 -2.06 -2.84
C SER A 204 -10.50 -0.70 -3.51
N ALA A 205 -11.67 -0.42 -4.10
CA ALA A 205 -11.95 0.89 -4.69
C ALA A 205 -11.93 2.01 -3.65
N VAL A 206 -12.47 1.74 -2.44
CA VAL A 206 -12.44 2.67 -1.31
C VAL A 206 -11.01 2.89 -0.82
N TYR A 207 -10.24 1.81 -0.63
CA TYR A 207 -8.83 1.91 -0.23
C TYR A 207 -7.96 2.62 -1.26
N ALA A 208 -8.13 2.32 -2.55
CA ALA A 208 -7.43 3.00 -3.63
C ALA A 208 -7.74 4.50 -3.64
N SER A 209 -9.01 4.89 -3.42
CA SER A 209 -9.41 6.30 -3.31
C SER A 209 -8.76 6.98 -2.11
N ALA A 210 -8.63 6.27 -0.98
CA ALA A 210 -7.95 6.76 0.22
C ALA A 210 -6.45 7.01 -0.03
N ILE A 211 -5.76 6.00 -0.57
CA ILE A 211 -4.33 6.05 -0.91
C ILE A 211 -4.08 7.13 -1.98
N HIS A 212 -4.98 7.26 -2.95
CA HIS A 212 -4.91 8.33 -3.94
C HIS A 212 -4.97 9.70 -3.26
N SER A 213 -5.94 9.91 -2.36
CA SER A 213 -6.16 11.18 -1.68
C SER A 213 -5.00 11.58 -0.77
N ILE A 214 -4.48 10.67 0.05
CA ILE A 214 -3.32 10.95 0.92
C ILE A 214 -2.03 11.17 0.14
N SER A 215 -1.93 10.62 -1.08
CA SER A 215 -0.76 10.81 -1.94
C SER A 215 -0.86 12.02 -2.88
N LEU A 216 -2.01 12.73 -2.92
CA LEU A 216 -2.18 13.93 -3.73
C LEU A 216 -1.17 15.05 -3.38
N PRO A 217 -0.93 15.42 -2.11
CA PRO A 217 -0.02 16.51 -1.77
C PRO A 217 1.42 16.29 -2.28
N PHE A 218 1.84 15.04 -2.46
CA PHE A 218 3.16 14.69 -2.99
C PHE A 218 3.26 14.78 -4.52
N ARG A 219 2.12 14.90 -5.21
CA ARG A 219 2.01 14.97 -6.67
C ARG A 219 1.60 16.35 -7.17
N MET A 220 1.22 17.25 -6.26
CA MET A 220 0.87 18.62 -6.59
C MET A 220 2.14 19.47 -6.75
N GLU A 221 2.08 20.46 -7.63
CA GLU A 221 3.17 21.40 -7.84
C GLU A 221 3.27 22.38 -6.67
N GLN A 222 4.49 22.59 -6.17
CA GLN A 222 4.73 23.58 -5.12
C GLN A 222 4.53 24.98 -5.68
N LEU A 223 3.67 25.75 -5.01
CA LEU A 223 3.37 27.09 -5.42
C LEU A 223 4.58 28.00 -5.17
N GLY A 224 5.06 28.67 -6.22
CA GLY A 224 6.20 29.58 -6.12
C GLY A 224 5.92 30.78 -5.21
N PRO A 225 6.98 31.41 -4.65
CA PRO A 225 6.88 32.48 -3.63
C PRO A 225 6.12 33.74 -4.07
N SER A 226 5.84 33.91 -5.36
CA SER A 226 5.11 35.06 -5.93
C SER A 226 3.61 34.84 -6.12
N SER A 227 3.09 33.66 -5.75
CA SER A 227 1.72 33.27 -6.09
C SER A 227 0.76 33.59 -4.94
N GLN A 228 -0.30 34.34 -5.23
CA GLN A 228 -1.34 34.64 -4.24
C GLN A 228 -2.24 33.41 -4.05
N SER A 229 -2.09 32.69 -2.94
CA SER A 229 -2.85 31.46 -2.66
C SER A 229 -4.11 31.75 -1.84
N SER A 230 -5.26 31.79 -2.50
CA SER A 230 -6.59 31.71 -1.85
C SER A 230 -7.12 30.28 -1.70
N TYR A 231 -6.40 29.28 -2.24
CA TYR A 231 -6.79 27.87 -2.20
C TYR A 231 -5.68 27.05 -1.57
N THR A 232 -5.80 26.83 -0.27
CA THR A 232 -4.91 25.98 0.53
C THR A 232 -5.13 24.51 0.18
N CYS A 233 -4.49 24.03 -0.88
CA CYS A 233 -4.15 22.62 -1.01
C CYS A 233 -2.67 22.56 -1.39
N GLY A 234 -1.85 22.56 -0.34
CA GLY A 234 -0.41 22.71 -0.45
C GLY A 234 0.23 21.42 -0.92
N ALA A 235 1.03 21.51 -1.97
CA ALA A 235 2.06 20.50 -2.18
C ALA A 235 2.93 20.40 -0.91
N MET A 236 3.18 19.18 -0.46
CA MET A 236 3.94 18.91 0.76
C MET A 236 5.05 17.90 0.46
N ALA A 237 6.22 18.05 1.08
CA ALA A 237 7.22 16.99 1.01
C ALA A 237 6.81 15.85 1.96
N VAL A 238 7.25 14.62 1.63
CA VAL A 238 6.99 13.44 2.46
C VAL A 238 7.55 13.62 3.87
N ASN A 239 8.75 14.20 4.00
CA ASN A 239 9.36 14.47 5.29
C ASN A 239 8.55 15.46 6.12
N ASP A 240 7.93 16.47 5.49
CA ASP A 240 7.08 17.43 6.19
C ASP A 240 5.83 16.76 6.73
N LEU A 241 5.21 15.85 5.95
CA LEU A 241 4.09 15.04 6.44
C LEU A 241 4.53 14.19 7.63
N VAL A 242 5.65 13.47 7.50
CA VAL A 242 6.16 12.61 8.58
C VAL A 242 6.45 13.43 9.84
N GLN A 243 7.09 14.59 9.73
CA GLN A 243 7.36 15.48 10.87
C GLN A 243 6.07 16.04 11.49
N MET A 244 5.12 16.46 10.66
CA MET A 244 3.83 16.96 11.13
C MET A 244 3.06 15.89 11.90
N LEU A 245 3.08 14.64 11.41
CA LEU A 245 2.43 13.51 12.07
C LEU A 245 3.19 13.02 13.31
N ALA A 246 4.53 12.99 13.25
CA ALA A 246 5.38 12.56 14.35
C ALA A 246 5.47 13.58 15.50
N GLY A 247 5.16 14.85 15.23
CA GLY A 247 5.32 15.93 16.18
C GLY A 247 6.78 16.05 16.64
N GLN A 248 7.02 15.94 17.95
CA GLN A 248 8.37 16.00 18.54
C GLN A 248 9.06 14.63 18.67
N ALA A 249 8.39 13.53 18.29
CA ALA A 249 8.93 12.19 18.44
C ALA A 249 9.79 11.79 17.23
N TRP A 250 11.03 11.40 17.45
CA TRP A 250 11.97 10.94 16.41
C TRP A 250 11.85 9.43 16.15
N GLN A 251 10.64 8.89 16.17
CA GLN A 251 10.39 7.44 16.06
C GLN A 251 9.56 7.10 14.83
N ASN A 252 9.58 5.82 14.45
CA ASN A 252 8.73 5.30 13.38
C ASN A 252 7.25 5.49 13.78
N MET A 253 6.49 6.19 12.94
CA MET A 253 5.11 6.58 13.26
C MET A 253 4.11 5.61 12.65
N VAL A 254 3.02 5.41 13.39
CA VAL A 254 1.91 4.57 12.97
C VAL A 254 0.66 5.44 12.98
N SER A 255 -0.03 5.47 11.85
CA SER A 255 -1.28 6.19 11.67
C SER A 255 -2.34 5.28 11.09
N ILE A 256 -3.59 5.53 11.47
CA ILE A 256 -4.75 4.85 10.90
C ILE A 256 -5.35 5.80 9.85
N LEU A 257 -5.58 5.27 8.65
CA LEU A 257 -6.22 6.04 7.59
C LEU A 257 -7.73 6.00 7.78
N ASP A 258 -8.30 7.11 8.28
CA ASP A 258 -9.75 7.29 8.33
C ASP A 258 -10.25 8.10 7.12
N LEU A 259 -11.26 7.58 6.45
CA LEU A 259 -11.90 8.24 5.31
C LEU A 259 -13.11 9.02 5.81
N SER A 260 -13.01 10.35 5.76
CA SER A 260 -14.19 11.21 5.95
C SER A 260 -14.97 11.32 4.63
N MET A 261 -16.21 10.84 4.64
CA MET A 261 -17.18 11.08 3.57
C MET A 261 -18.47 11.67 4.15
N PRO A 262 -19.04 12.75 3.58
CA PRO A 262 -18.46 13.56 2.49
C PRO A 262 -17.17 14.26 2.95
N ALA A 263 -16.28 14.56 2.00
CA ALA A 263 -15.05 15.28 2.31
C ALA A 263 -15.40 16.61 2.99
N PRO A 264 -14.71 16.97 4.09
CA PRO A 264 -14.96 18.22 4.78
C PRO A 264 -14.79 19.39 3.80
N THR A 265 -15.68 20.37 3.88
CA THR A 265 -15.58 21.58 3.06
C THR A 265 -14.29 22.32 3.41
N PHE A 266 -13.36 22.43 2.45
CA PHE A 266 -12.09 23.17 2.59
C PHE A 266 -12.24 24.70 2.73
N THR A 267 -13.47 25.21 2.85
CA THR A 267 -13.72 26.62 3.16
C THR A 267 -13.27 26.87 4.59
N GLY A 268 -12.31 27.77 4.82
CA GLY A 268 -11.75 28.11 6.13
C GLY A 268 -12.72 28.70 7.17
N TYR A 269 -14.03 28.46 7.02
CA TYR A 269 -15.04 28.73 8.03
C TYR A 269 -15.37 27.42 8.78
N PRO A 270 -15.36 27.42 10.12
CA PRO A 270 -15.78 26.26 10.88
C PRO A 270 -17.26 26.00 10.62
N VAL A 271 -17.55 25.02 9.75
CA VAL A 271 -18.90 24.46 9.64
C VAL A 271 -19.13 23.63 10.89
N ALA A 272 -20.07 24.04 11.73
CA ALA A 272 -20.50 23.26 12.89
C ALA A 272 -20.94 21.87 12.43
N GLY A 273 -20.11 20.85 12.69
CA GLY A 273 -20.35 19.45 12.32
C GLY A 273 -19.28 18.82 11.42
N ALA A 274 -18.36 19.58 10.83
CA ALA A 274 -17.24 19.03 10.05
C ALA A 274 -15.99 18.90 10.92
N THR A 275 -15.99 17.94 11.85
CA THR A 275 -14.76 17.50 12.50
C THR A 275 -13.95 16.71 11.47
N ILE A 276 -12.84 17.28 11.01
CA ILE A 276 -11.77 16.49 10.41
C ILE A 276 -11.26 15.59 11.53
N PHE A 277 -11.83 14.40 11.66
CA PHE A 277 -11.25 13.34 12.45
C PHE A 277 -10.02 12.86 11.69
N ALA A 278 -8.90 13.54 11.92
CA ALA A 278 -7.64 12.83 11.89
C ALA A 278 -7.74 11.78 13.00
N GLY A 279 -7.76 10.50 12.64
CA GLY A 279 -7.87 9.40 13.60
C GLY A 279 -6.82 9.53 14.72
N GLU A 280 -7.07 8.88 15.85
CA GLU A 280 -6.13 8.83 16.97
C GLU A 280 -4.73 8.46 16.47
N PHE A 281 -3.81 9.42 16.53
CA PHE A 281 -2.38 9.19 16.28
C PHE A 281 -1.80 8.55 17.54
N ALA A 282 -1.71 7.22 17.55
CA ALA A 282 -0.98 6.51 18.58
C ALA A 282 0.50 6.41 18.17
N ALA A 283 1.36 7.21 18.80
CA ALA A 283 2.79 6.92 18.80
C ALA A 283 3.02 5.62 19.60
N ILE A 284 3.20 4.49 18.92
CA ILE A 284 3.53 3.23 19.57
C ILE A 284 5.05 3.20 19.73
N ASP A 285 5.54 3.34 20.97
CA ASP A 285 6.94 3.10 21.32
C ASP A 285 7.24 1.59 21.21
N PRO A 286 8.09 1.15 20.27
CA PRO A 286 8.46 -0.27 20.14
C PRO A 286 9.27 -0.78 21.35
N ARG A 287 9.72 0.09 22.24
CA ARG A 287 10.38 -0.25 23.51
C ARG A 287 9.46 0.09 24.66
N GLY A 288 8.56 -0.83 25.00
CA GLY A 288 7.57 -0.68 26.07
C GLY A 288 8.14 -0.05 27.36
N SER A 289 7.99 1.25 27.50
CA SER A 289 8.20 1.98 28.75
C SER A 289 6.84 2.14 29.43
N ARG A 290 6.49 1.19 30.30
CA ARG A 290 5.49 1.40 31.35
C ARG A 290 5.90 2.64 32.16
N ARG A 291 5.24 3.77 31.94
CA ARG A 291 5.22 4.83 32.96
C ARG A 291 4.25 4.38 34.06
N ARG A 292 4.79 4.20 35.26
CA ARG A 292 4.05 4.09 36.52
C ARG A 292 3.31 5.38 36.82
#